data_AF-A0A7C4XEF0-F1
#
_entry.id   AF-A0A7C4XEF0-F1
#
_cell.length_a   1.000
_cell.length_b   1.000
_cell.length_c   1.000
_cell.angle_alpha   90.00
_cell.angle_beta   90.00
_cell.angle_gamma   90.00
#
_symmetry.space_group_name_H-M   'P 1'
#
loop_
_entity.id
_entity.type
_entity.pdbx_description
1 polymer ?
#
loop_
_entity_poly.entity_id
_entity_poly.type
_entity_poly.pdbx_seq_one_letter_code
_entity_poly.pdbx_strand_id
1 'polypeptide(L)'
;MENKKKDFSEWYNEIIDIGQLSDKRYPIKGMNVWLPYGWKAMKNIDRVVRENVDIKDFQEVSFPVLITRDMLMVEFEHIKGFENELYWVTKGGKEKLDIEMALRPTSEAAMYPMFSLWVRTHADLPLKIYQIVNVYRYETKHTRSFIRIREIHFFEAHTAHRNHKESEDQMAEYMDIWKKISSALCLPFHVDRRPEWDKFPGAVYSLAFDTALPSGRSLQIGTIHQYDDNFAKNYDIKYSDESGQAVYAYQTTFGLSERLLAAIIGIHGDDTGLVFPPEVAPFQVVVIPIPSDNSEQEGFIRSVCTVLTDHGFRVKLDNRDAYTPGYKFNDWEMRGVPIRIEIGGRETVERSVTVAKRTSRGRQKIEFKELVPGILRLLQEVKDEITARASKKFLELSRIDRSVDDMKTYEGISLSGWCGNRECSDTIEKETEKVVLGINVSNAGDAQCIICGKPGKIASFSRTY
;
A
#
# COMPACT_ATOMS: atom_id res chain seq x y z
N MET A 1 9.69 18.81 14.22
CA MET A 1 10.53 18.38 13.10
C MET A 1 11.94 18.85 13.37
N GLU A 2 12.63 18.10 14.21
CA GLU A 2 14.06 18.22 14.44
C GLU A 2 14.83 17.78 13.18
N ASN A 3 14.34 16.72 12.51
CA ASN A 3 14.93 16.18 11.29
C ASN A 3 14.24 16.72 10.03
N LYS A 4 15.03 16.95 9.00
CA LYS A 4 14.56 17.39 7.67
C LYS A 4 14.39 16.18 6.77
N LYS A 5 13.51 16.26 5.76
CA LYS A 5 13.20 15.14 4.85
C LYS A 5 14.42 14.62 4.09
N LYS A 6 15.45 15.45 3.90
CA LYS A 6 16.76 15.02 3.34
C LYS A 6 17.41 13.89 4.17
N ASP A 7 17.17 13.87 5.48
CA ASP A 7 17.63 12.86 6.43
C ASP A 7 16.50 11.83 6.63
N PHE A 8 16.09 11.18 5.53
CA PHE A 8 14.82 10.45 5.42
C PHE A 8 14.59 9.39 6.51
N SER A 9 15.65 8.73 6.99
CA SER A 9 15.53 7.71 8.04
C SER A 9 14.96 8.28 9.33
N GLU A 10 15.60 9.33 9.84
CA GLU A 10 15.24 9.99 11.09
C GLU A 10 13.93 10.76 10.94
N TRP A 11 13.78 11.51 9.84
CA TRP A 11 12.53 12.22 9.53
C TRP A 11 11.31 11.28 9.54
N TYR A 12 11.44 10.09 8.94
CA TYR A 12 10.33 9.13 8.84
C TYR A 12 9.96 8.53 10.21
N ASN A 13 10.96 8.24 11.05
CA ASN A 13 10.70 7.75 12.40
C ASN A 13 10.03 8.83 13.25
N GLU A 14 10.55 10.06 13.20
CA GLU A 14 10.02 11.20 13.95
C GLU A 14 8.57 11.53 13.54
N ILE A 15 8.27 11.54 12.23
CA ILE A 15 6.93 11.92 11.76
C ILE A 15 5.85 10.88 12.09
N ILE A 16 6.20 9.60 12.20
CA ILE A 16 5.27 8.54 12.65
C ILE A 16 4.87 8.79 14.11
N ASP A 17 5.86 9.14 14.95
CA ASP A 17 5.65 9.38 16.38
C ASP A 17 4.89 10.70 16.60
N ILE A 18 5.30 11.80 15.96
CA ILE A 18 4.61 13.11 16.01
C ILE A 18 3.19 13.02 15.44
N GLY A 19 3.03 12.34 14.30
CA GLY A 19 1.75 12.12 13.64
C GLY A 19 0.82 11.18 14.39
N GLN A 20 1.31 10.54 15.46
CA GLN A 20 0.58 9.56 16.26
C GLN A 20 -0.03 8.44 15.39
N LEU A 21 0.79 7.87 14.51
CA LEU A 21 0.34 6.84 13.57
C LEU A 21 0.44 5.43 14.17
N SER A 22 1.57 5.12 14.81
CA SER A 22 1.81 3.85 15.49
C SER A 22 2.72 4.04 16.70
N ASP A 23 2.65 3.12 17.66
CA ASP A 23 3.55 3.05 18.80
C ASP A 23 4.39 1.77 18.76
N LYS A 24 5.70 1.94 18.50
CA LYS A 24 6.68 0.85 18.42
C LYS A 24 7.18 0.37 19.80
N ARG A 25 6.73 0.98 20.90
CA ARG A 25 7.14 0.60 22.27
C ARG A 25 6.45 -0.66 22.79
N TYR A 26 5.51 -1.22 22.03
CA TYR A 26 4.97 -2.53 22.32
C TYR A 26 6.11 -3.55 22.44
N PRO A 27 6.16 -4.37 23.50
CA PRO A 27 7.36 -5.13 23.86
C PRO A 27 7.59 -6.38 22.98
N ILE A 28 7.20 -6.34 21.71
CA ILE A 28 7.49 -7.36 20.72
C ILE A 28 8.06 -6.68 19.47
N LYS A 29 9.31 -7.03 19.11
CA LYS A 29 9.97 -6.51 17.91
C LYS A 29 9.06 -6.69 16.70
N GLY A 30 8.86 -5.61 15.93
CA GLY A 30 8.10 -5.65 14.67
C GLY A 30 6.59 -5.87 14.84
N MET A 31 6.02 -5.68 16.03
CA MET A 31 4.57 -5.70 16.23
C MET A 31 4.19 -4.40 16.93
N ASN A 32 3.71 -3.42 16.15
CA ASN A 32 3.44 -2.08 16.65
C ASN A 32 1.97 -1.93 17.04
N VAL A 33 1.67 -1.05 18.00
CA VAL A 33 0.28 -0.64 18.24
C VAL A 33 -0.13 0.38 17.18
N TRP A 34 -1.23 0.12 16.48
CA TRP A 34 -1.87 1.14 15.63
C TRP A 34 -2.57 2.19 16.50
N LEU A 35 -2.11 3.44 16.43
CA LEU A 35 -2.76 4.55 17.14
C LEU A 35 -3.98 5.04 16.35
N PRO A 36 -4.96 5.72 16.99
CA PRO A 36 -6.24 6.03 16.34
C PRO A 36 -6.12 6.80 15.02
N TYR A 37 -5.15 7.71 14.90
CA TYR A 37 -4.96 8.51 13.68
C TYR A 37 -4.41 7.65 12.52
N GLY A 38 -3.37 6.87 12.77
CA GLY A 38 -2.81 5.93 11.79
C GLY A 38 -3.79 4.82 11.41
N TRP A 39 -4.50 4.26 12.38
CA TRP A 39 -5.53 3.25 12.11
C TRP A 39 -6.67 3.80 11.25
N LYS A 40 -7.07 5.07 11.46
CA LYS A 40 -8.07 5.71 10.61
C LYS A 40 -7.57 5.91 9.18
N ALA A 41 -6.30 6.27 9.00
CA ALA A 41 -5.69 6.37 7.67
C ALA A 41 -5.67 5.01 6.96
N MET A 42 -5.23 3.95 7.66
CA MET A 42 -5.18 2.60 7.10
C MET A 42 -6.58 2.09 6.72
N LYS A 43 -7.58 2.26 7.60
CA LYS A 43 -8.97 1.90 7.26
C LYS A 43 -9.53 2.67 6.06
N ASN A 44 -9.09 3.91 5.81
CA ASN A 44 -9.48 4.63 4.61
C ASN A 44 -8.78 4.07 3.36
N ILE A 45 -7.53 3.59 3.47
CA ILE A 45 -6.86 2.84 2.40
C ILE A 45 -7.64 1.55 2.14
N ASP A 46 -8.00 0.79 3.18
CA ASP A 46 -8.80 -0.43 3.05
C ASP A 46 -10.15 -0.14 2.37
N ARG A 47 -10.82 0.97 2.71
CA ARG A 47 -12.04 1.41 2.03
C ARG A 47 -11.82 1.61 0.53
N VAL A 48 -10.75 2.30 0.14
CA VAL A 48 -10.39 2.49 -1.28
C VAL A 48 -10.12 1.15 -1.96
N VAL A 49 -9.46 0.20 -1.28
CA VAL A 49 -9.23 -1.15 -1.80
C VAL A 49 -10.57 -1.85 -2.03
N ARG A 50 -11.43 -1.95 -0.99
CA ARG A 50 -12.77 -2.56 -1.07
C ARG A 50 -13.59 -2.01 -2.23
N GLU A 51 -13.74 -0.69 -2.31
CA GLU A 51 -14.49 -0.02 -3.38
C GLU A 51 -14.03 -0.41 -4.80
N ASN A 52 -12.73 -0.67 -4.99
CA ASN A 52 -12.17 -1.03 -6.29
C ASN A 52 -12.19 -2.53 -6.60
N VAL A 53 -12.22 -3.39 -5.59
CA VAL A 53 -12.33 -4.86 -5.80
C VAL A 53 -13.79 -5.31 -5.83
N ASP A 54 -14.66 -4.73 -5.00
CA ASP A 54 -16.07 -5.09 -4.92
C ASP A 54 -16.82 -4.78 -6.22
N ILE A 55 -16.47 -3.69 -6.91
CA ILE A 55 -17.02 -3.35 -8.24
C ILE A 55 -16.60 -4.36 -9.34
N LYS A 56 -15.68 -5.28 -9.02
CA LYS A 56 -15.22 -6.38 -9.90
C LYS A 56 -15.69 -7.75 -9.43
N ASP A 57 -16.76 -7.77 -8.63
CA ASP A 57 -17.47 -8.95 -8.14
C ASP A 57 -16.67 -9.83 -7.16
N PHE A 58 -15.57 -9.31 -6.60
CA PHE A 58 -14.86 -9.98 -5.52
C PHE A 58 -15.71 -10.02 -4.25
N GLN A 59 -15.70 -11.15 -3.54
CA GLN A 59 -16.43 -11.33 -2.29
C GLN A 59 -15.46 -11.31 -1.09
N GLU A 60 -15.73 -10.45 -0.10
CA GLU A 60 -14.92 -10.41 1.13
C GLU A 60 -15.21 -11.64 2.01
N VAL A 61 -14.15 -12.31 2.46
CA VAL A 61 -14.18 -13.47 3.35
C VAL A 61 -13.23 -13.25 4.54
N SER A 62 -13.27 -14.15 5.51
CA SER A 62 -12.33 -14.13 6.64
C SER A 62 -11.97 -15.56 7.04
N PHE A 63 -10.76 -15.97 6.71
CA PHE A 63 -10.23 -17.28 7.09
C PHE A 63 -9.57 -17.22 8.47
N PRO A 64 -9.54 -18.36 9.21
CA PRO A 64 -8.79 -18.48 10.46
C PRO A 64 -7.29 -18.15 10.29
N VAL A 65 -6.66 -17.68 11.36
CA VAL A 65 -5.24 -17.28 11.37
C VAL A 65 -4.27 -18.47 11.44
N LEU A 66 -4.72 -19.60 11.99
CA LEU A 66 -3.90 -20.79 12.21
C LEU A 66 -4.00 -21.72 11.01
N ILE A 67 -2.85 -22.19 10.55
CA ILE A 67 -2.71 -23.20 9.50
C ILE A 67 -2.04 -24.42 10.13
N THR A 68 -2.59 -25.62 9.95
CA THR A 68 -1.95 -26.83 10.48
C THR A 68 -0.66 -27.11 9.73
N ARG A 69 0.28 -27.78 10.40
CA ARG A 69 1.54 -28.21 9.77
C ARG A 69 1.28 -29.00 8.48
N ASP A 70 0.31 -29.92 8.49
CA ASP A 70 -0.01 -30.75 7.32
C ASP A 70 -0.47 -29.94 6.11
N MET A 71 -1.27 -28.89 6.32
CA MET A 71 -1.72 -27.98 5.25
C MET A 71 -0.55 -27.22 4.60
N LEU A 72 0.46 -26.85 5.40
CA LEU A 72 1.67 -26.16 4.93
C LEU A 72 2.68 -27.10 4.26
N MET A 73 2.76 -28.36 4.70
CA MET A 73 3.69 -29.33 4.11
C MET A 73 3.41 -29.57 2.63
N VAL A 74 2.15 -29.46 2.21
CA VAL A 74 1.77 -29.49 0.78
C VAL A 74 2.52 -28.41 -0.01
N GLU A 75 2.67 -27.20 0.54
CA GLU A 75 3.50 -26.16 -0.05
C GLU A 75 4.97 -26.51 0.08
N PHE A 76 5.50 -26.84 1.25
CA PHE A 76 6.96 -27.05 1.42
C PHE A 76 7.55 -28.14 0.53
N GLU A 77 6.79 -29.20 0.27
CA GLU A 77 7.22 -30.28 -0.61
C GLU A 77 7.30 -29.85 -2.09
N HIS A 78 6.49 -28.87 -2.51
CA HIS A 78 6.29 -28.52 -3.92
C HIS A 78 6.68 -27.06 -4.26
N ILE A 79 6.78 -26.19 -3.26
CA ILE A 79 6.84 -24.73 -3.27
C ILE A 79 7.72 -24.29 -2.10
N LYS A 80 9.03 -24.26 -2.31
CA LYS A 80 10.02 -23.88 -1.28
C LYS A 80 9.92 -22.38 -0.95
N GLY A 81 9.26 -22.02 0.15
CA GLY A 81 9.11 -20.63 0.61
C GLY A 81 8.68 -20.52 2.08
N PHE A 82 8.99 -19.39 2.72
CA PHE A 82 8.54 -19.00 4.07
C PHE A 82 8.91 -19.88 5.29
N GLU A 83 9.53 -21.05 5.12
CA GLU A 83 9.90 -21.96 6.24
C GLU A 83 10.64 -21.25 7.39
N ASN A 84 11.59 -20.37 7.03
CA ASN A 84 12.40 -19.62 7.98
C ASN A 84 11.69 -18.37 8.55
N GLU A 85 10.46 -18.10 8.12
CA GLU A 85 9.68 -16.92 8.50
C GLU A 85 8.44 -17.27 9.35
N LEU A 86 8.22 -18.55 9.69
CA LEU A 86 7.03 -18.98 10.42
C LEU A 86 7.11 -18.75 11.93
N TYR A 87 5.96 -18.43 12.53
CA TYR A 87 5.72 -18.62 13.96
C TYR A 87 4.91 -19.88 14.18
N TRP A 88 5.41 -20.76 15.04
CA TRP A 88 4.72 -21.98 15.43
C TRP A 88 4.00 -21.83 16.77
N VAL A 89 2.74 -22.25 16.78
CA VAL A 89 1.95 -22.53 17.98
C VAL A 89 2.05 -24.02 18.26
N THR A 90 2.75 -24.36 19.34
CA THR A 90 3.05 -25.76 19.72
C THR A 90 2.34 -26.20 21.00
N LYS A 91 1.66 -25.27 21.69
CA LYS A 91 0.92 -25.52 22.92
C LYS A 91 -0.44 -24.82 22.93
N GLY A 92 -1.43 -25.48 23.51
CA GLY A 92 -2.73 -24.92 23.84
C GLY A 92 -2.89 -24.88 25.36
N GLY A 93 -2.96 -23.68 25.95
CA GLY A 93 -2.86 -23.54 27.40
C GLY A 93 -1.51 -24.06 27.91
N LYS A 94 -1.51 -25.13 28.70
CA LYS A 94 -0.29 -25.77 29.22
C LYS A 94 0.13 -27.04 28.45
N GLU A 95 -0.78 -27.60 27.65
CA GLU A 95 -0.57 -28.88 26.97
C GLU A 95 0.08 -28.70 25.60
N LYS A 96 0.91 -29.67 25.21
CA LYS A 96 1.46 -29.73 23.85
C LYS A 96 0.32 -30.10 22.88
N LEU A 97 0.29 -29.44 21.73
CA LEU A 97 -0.66 -29.78 20.68
C LEU A 97 -0.23 -31.08 19.96
N ASP A 98 -1.20 -31.91 19.60
CA ASP A 98 -0.96 -33.11 18.80
C ASP A 98 -0.45 -32.75 17.40
N ILE A 99 -0.98 -31.66 16.84
CA ILE A 99 -0.58 -31.09 15.55
C ILE A 99 -0.14 -29.64 15.78
N GLU A 100 1.11 -29.33 15.43
CA GLU A 100 1.61 -27.96 15.46
C GLU A 100 0.90 -27.12 14.40
N MET A 101 0.64 -25.86 14.72
CA MET A 101 0.00 -24.91 13.82
C MET A 101 0.91 -23.71 13.62
N ALA A 102 0.92 -23.12 12.43
CA ALA A 102 1.61 -21.86 12.19
C ALA A 102 0.63 -20.69 12.16
N LEU A 103 1.10 -19.51 12.57
CA LEU A 103 0.45 -18.26 12.18
C LEU A 103 0.69 -18.06 10.68
N ARG A 104 -0.37 -17.77 9.90
CA ARG A 104 -0.28 -17.58 8.45
C ARG A 104 0.79 -16.54 8.04
N PRO A 105 1.78 -16.89 7.19
CA PRO A 105 2.64 -15.90 6.52
C PRO A 105 1.99 -15.31 5.25
N THR A 106 1.03 -16.06 4.72
CA THR A 106 0.13 -15.86 3.57
C THR A 106 -0.98 -16.92 3.68
N SER A 107 -2.08 -16.82 2.92
CA SER A 107 -3.25 -17.68 3.13
C SER A 107 -3.49 -18.77 2.08
N GLU A 108 -2.59 -19.01 1.12
CA GLU A 108 -2.70 -20.11 0.14
C GLU A 108 -3.00 -21.46 0.82
N ALA A 109 -2.16 -21.91 1.75
CA ALA A 109 -2.36 -23.15 2.51
C ALA A 109 -3.63 -23.18 3.38
N ALA A 110 -4.20 -22.02 3.74
CA ALA A 110 -5.47 -21.95 4.47
C ALA A 110 -6.67 -22.02 3.52
N MET A 111 -6.57 -21.40 2.34
CA MET A 111 -7.68 -21.18 1.42
C MET A 111 -7.84 -22.30 0.41
N TYR A 112 -6.74 -22.85 -0.11
CA TYR A 112 -6.77 -23.81 -1.21
C TYR A 112 -7.34 -25.19 -0.87
N PRO A 113 -7.18 -25.72 0.36
CA PRO A 113 -7.96 -26.87 0.80
C PRO A 113 -9.47 -26.62 0.73
N MET A 114 -9.91 -25.39 1.04
CA MET A 114 -11.32 -25.01 0.95
C MET A 114 -11.77 -24.79 -0.49
N PHE A 115 -10.92 -24.26 -1.37
CA PHE A 115 -11.22 -24.15 -2.80
C PHE A 115 -11.49 -25.51 -3.42
N SER A 116 -10.71 -26.54 -3.05
CA SER A 116 -10.96 -27.92 -3.49
C SER A 116 -12.33 -28.45 -3.07
N LEU A 117 -12.89 -27.94 -1.96
CA LEU A 117 -14.24 -28.29 -1.51
C LEU A 117 -15.34 -27.52 -2.23
N TRP A 118 -15.11 -26.23 -2.52
CA TRP A 118 -16.09 -25.31 -3.08
C TRP A 118 -16.18 -25.36 -4.60
N VAL A 119 -15.06 -25.54 -5.29
CA VAL A 119 -14.98 -25.62 -6.74
C VAL A 119 -15.24 -27.07 -7.13
N ARG A 120 -16.40 -27.36 -7.75
CA ARG A 120 -16.79 -28.72 -8.17
C ARG A 120 -17.18 -28.80 -9.64
N THR A 121 -17.76 -27.74 -10.19
CA THR A 121 -18.25 -27.66 -11.56
C THR A 121 -17.80 -26.34 -12.20
N HIS A 122 -17.85 -26.26 -13.53
CA HIS A 122 -17.53 -25.03 -14.25
C HIS A 122 -18.47 -23.85 -13.88
N ALA A 123 -19.63 -24.11 -13.29
CA ALA A 123 -20.57 -23.10 -12.83
C ALA A 123 -20.13 -22.41 -11.52
N ASP A 124 -19.21 -23.02 -10.76
CA ASP A 124 -18.65 -22.44 -9.53
C ASP A 124 -17.52 -21.43 -9.84
N LEU A 125 -17.18 -21.24 -11.12
CA LEU A 125 -16.07 -20.43 -11.60
C LEU A 125 -16.56 -19.26 -12.49
N PRO A 126 -15.90 -18.08 -12.43
CA PRO A 126 -14.72 -17.79 -11.63
C PRO A 126 -15.05 -17.59 -10.15
N LEU A 127 -14.26 -18.19 -9.26
CA LEU A 127 -14.30 -17.89 -7.84
C LEU A 127 -13.40 -16.69 -7.58
N LYS A 128 -13.95 -15.60 -7.05
CA LYS A 128 -13.19 -14.39 -6.70
C LYS A 128 -13.45 -13.96 -5.27
N ILE A 129 -12.47 -14.16 -4.40
CA ILE A 129 -12.59 -13.78 -2.99
C ILE A 129 -11.37 -13.02 -2.49
N TYR A 130 -11.54 -12.25 -1.43
CA TYR A 130 -10.45 -11.54 -0.77
C TYR A 130 -10.66 -11.42 0.73
N GLN A 131 -9.61 -11.13 1.47
CA GLN A 131 -9.69 -10.78 2.88
C GLN A 131 -8.71 -9.67 3.23
N ILE A 132 -9.02 -8.90 4.27
CA ILE A 132 -8.10 -7.93 4.88
C ILE A 132 -7.83 -8.37 6.31
N VAL A 133 -6.63 -8.89 6.54
CA VAL A 133 -6.25 -9.55 7.79
C VAL A 133 -4.76 -9.34 8.10
N ASN A 134 -4.34 -9.72 9.31
CA ASN A 134 -2.92 -9.76 9.62
C ASN A 134 -2.27 -11.06 9.15
N VAL A 135 -1.07 -10.94 8.58
CA VAL A 135 -0.13 -12.03 8.30
C VAL A 135 1.13 -11.88 9.14
N TYR A 136 1.81 -12.99 9.41
CA TYR A 136 2.90 -13.04 10.38
C TYR A 136 4.17 -13.60 9.74
N ARG A 137 5.25 -12.81 9.78
CA ARG A 137 6.55 -13.18 9.24
C ARG A 137 7.64 -12.88 10.26
N TYR A 138 8.49 -13.84 10.58
CA TYR A 138 9.49 -13.69 11.64
C TYR A 138 10.52 -12.60 11.34
N GLU A 139 10.81 -12.31 10.06
CA GLU A 139 11.68 -11.23 9.55
C GLU A 139 12.95 -10.97 10.41
N THR A 140 14.07 -11.54 9.97
CA THR A 140 15.35 -11.47 10.69
C THR A 140 16.04 -10.11 10.56
N LYS A 141 15.70 -9.31 9.54
CA LYS A 141 16.31 -8.01 9.29
C LYS A 141 15.82 -6.93 10.29
N HIS A 142 16.34 -5.72 10.12
CA HIS A 142 15.88 -4.55 10.88
C HIS A 142 14.43 -4.21 10.50
N THR A 143 13.57 -4.09 11.52
CA THR A 143 12.18 -3.70 11.34
C THR A 143 12.05 -2.19 11.26
N ARG A 144 11.16 -1.72 10.39
CA ARG A 144 10.80 -0.30 10.23
C ARG A 144 9.30 -0.21 10.04
N SER A 145 8.63 0.57 10.90
CA SER A 145 7.17 0.72 10.92
C SER A 145 6.60 0.88 9.52
N PHE A 146 5.54 0.13 9.19
CA PHE A 146 4.85 0.11 7.89
C PHE A 146 5.65 -0.40 6.68
N ILE A 147 6.99 -0.40 6.73
CA ILE A 147 7.85 -0.84 5.62
C ILE A 147 8.20 -2.33 5.75
N ARG A 148 8.64 -2.74 6.94
CA ARG A 148 9.09 -4.10 7.24
C ARG A 148 8.83 -4.38 8.71
N ILE A 149 7.78 -5.13 9.00
CA ILE A 149 7.39 -5.54 10.34
C ILE A 149 7.01 -7.03 10.36
N ARG A 150 6.66 -7.56 11.54
CA ARG A 150 6.49 -8.99 11.80
C ARG A 150 5.03 -9.43 11.93
N GLU A 151 4.13 -8.52 12.28
CA GLU A 151 2.67 -8.66 12.14
C GLU A 151 2.23 -7.60 11.14
N ILE A 152 1.77 -8.00 9.95
CA ILE A 152 1.58 -7.10 8.81
C ILE A 152 0.08 -7.03 8.50
N HIS A 153 -0.51 -5.83 8.53
CA HIS A 153 -1.88 -5.64 8.03
C HIS A 153 -1.88 -5.78 6.50
N PHE A 154 -2.65 -6.75 5.99
CA PHE A 154 -2.51 -7.29 4.64
C PHE A 154 -3.86 -7.49 3.97
N PHE A 155 -3.95 -7.07 2.71
CA PHE A 155 -5.01 -7.45 1.80
C PHE A 155 -4.48 -8.55 0.90
N GLU A 156 -5.25 -9.62 0.75
CA GLU A 156 -4.97 -10.71 -0.19
C GLU A 156 -6.25 -11.13 -0.89
N ALA A 157 -6.22 -11.16 -2.22
CA ALA A 157 -7.29 -11.71 -3.05
C ALA A 157 -6.82 -12.97 -3.74
N HIS A 158 -7.63 -14.03 -3.70
CA HIS A 158 -7.33 -15.31 -4.36
C HIS A 158 -8.47 -15.66 -5.29
N THR A 159 -8.13 -16.10 -6.50
CA THR A 159 -9.12 -16.45 -7.52
C THR A 159 -8.85 -17.81 -8.12
N ALA A 160 -9.90 -18.44 -8.65
CA ALA A 160 -9.84 -19.66 -9.45
C ALA A 160 -10.67 -19.48 -10.74
N HIS A 161 -10.17 -20.00 -11.85
CA HIS A 161 -10.66 -19.78 -13.21
C HIS A 161 -10.69 -21.09 -14.01
N ARG A 162 -11.48 -21.13 -15.09
CA ARG A 162 -11.65 -22.35 -15.89
C ARG A 162 -10.42 -22.65 -16.74
N ASN A 163 -9.74 -21.63 -17.22
CA ASN A 163 -8.62 -21.80 -18.14
C ASN A 163 -7.57 -20.70 -18.01
N HIS A 164 -6.42 -20.92 -18.63
CA HIS A 164 -5.31 -19.98 -18.67
C HIS A 164 -5.75 -18.58 -19.14
N LYS A 165 -6.57 -18.49 -20.19
CA LYS A 165 -7.03 -17.21 -20.73
C LYS A 165 -7.82 -16.41 -19.68
N GLU A 166 -8.76 -17.02 -18.98
CA GLU A 166 -9.52 -16.35 -17.93
C GLU A 166 -8.62 -15.88 -16.78
N SER A 167 -7.61 -16.68 -16.41
CA SER A 167 -6.63 -16.27 -15.40
C SER A 167 -5.76 -15.09 -15.85
N GLU A 168 -5.39 -15.00 -17.12
CA GLU A 168 -4.67 -13.84 -17.68
C GLU A 168 -5.58 -12.60 -17.77
N ASP A 169 -6.86 -12.78 -18.14
CA ASP A 169 -7.86 -11.71 -18.09
C ASP A 169 -8.02 -11.18 -16.65
N GLN A 170 -7.92 -12.05 -15.63
CA GLN A 170 -7.89 -11.65 -14.22
C GLN A 170 -6.64 -10.85 -13.85
N MET A 171 -5.47 -11.20 -14.38
CA MET A 171 -4.22 -10.43 -14.17
C MET A 171 -4.34 -9.01 -14.74
N ALA A 172 -4.97 -8.85 -15.91
CA ALA A 172 -5.28 -7.55 -16.49
C ALA A 172 -6.28 -6.76 -15.62
N GLU A 173 -7.30 -7.44 -15.09
CA GLU A 173 -8.25 -6.81 -14.18
C GLU A 173 -7.59 -6.32 -12.88
N TYR A 174 -6.67 -7.09 -12.29
CA TYR A 174 -5.92 -6.63 -11.12
C TYR A 174 -5.08 -5.39 -11.42
N MET A 175 -4.48 -5.31 -12.63
CA MET A 175 -3.74 -4.12 -13.05
C MET A 175 -4.65 -2.88 -13.10
N ASP A 176 -5.88 -3.03 -13.59
CA ASP A 176 -6.85 -1.93 -13.64
C ASP A 176 -7.37 -1.53 -12.25
N ILE A 177 -7.61 -2.50 -11.36
CA ILE A 177 -7.90 -2.26 -9.94
C ILE A 177 -6.75 -1.47 -9.31
N TRP A 178 -5.52 -1.91 -9.51
CA TRP A 178 -4.32 -1.27 -8.96
C TRP A 178 -4.14 0.16 -9.48
N LYS A 179 -4.34 0.43 -10.77
CA LYS A 179 -4.28 1.81 -11.32
C LYS A 179 -5.26 2.76 -10.63
N LYS A 180 -6.47 2.28 -10.30
CA LYS A 180 -7.46 3.10 -9.58
C LYS A 180 -7.05 3.33 -8.13
N ILE A 181 -6.59 2.29 -7.43
CA ILE A 181 -6.09 2.40 -6.05
C ILE A 181 -4.90 3.37 -5.99
N SER A 182 -3.85 3.13 -6.78
CA SER A 182 -2.66 3.98 -6.82
C SER A 182 -2.97 5.43 -7.18
N SER A 183 -3.91 5.68 -8.09
CA SER A 183 -4.40 7.04 -8.41
C SER A 183 -5.10 7.71 -7.22
N ALA A 184 -5.97 7.00 -6.49
CA ALA A 184 -6.59 7.51 -5.27
C ALA A 184 -5.57 7.79 -4.15
N LEU A 185 -4.48 7.01 -4.10
CA LEU A 185 -3.39 7.21 -3.14
C LEU A 185 -2.31 8.21 -3.64
N CYS A 186 -2.44 8.71 -4.87
CA CYS A 186 -1.47 9.58 -5.54
C CYS A 186 -0.06 8.98 -5.58
N LEU A 187 0.06 7.65 -5.76
CA LEU A 187 1.33 6.92 -5.72
C LEU A 187 1.83 6.60 -7.13
N PRO A 188 2.98 7.13 -7.56
CA PRO A 188 3.63 6.71 -8.80
C PRO A 188 4.36 5.37 -8.61
N PHE A 189 4.45 4.57 -9.67
CA PHE A 189 5.10 3.26 -9.63
C PHE A 189 5.60 2.83 -11.02
N HIS A 190 6.53 1.87 -11.02
CA HIS A 190 6.83 1.00 -12.15
C HIS A 190 6.20 -0.37 -11.92
N VAL A 191 5.91 -1.06 -13.02
CA VAL A 191 5.54 -2.47 -13.03
C VAL A 191 6.77 -3.26 -13.44
N ASP A 192 7.26 -4.12 -12.56
CA ASP A 192 8.43 -4.95 -12.79
C ASP A 192 8.05 -6.43 -12.76
N ARG A 193 8.35 -7.15 -13.85
CA ARG A 193 8.21 -8.61 -13.88
C ARG A 193 9.40 -9.23 -13.17
N ARG A 194 9.15 -9.83 -12.01
CA ARG A 194 10.20 -10.42 -11.16
C ARG A 194 10.97 -11.50 -11.91
N PRO A 195 12.30 -11.62 -11.68
CA PRO A 195 13.08 -12.72 -12.20
C PRO A 195 12.67 -14.05 -11.55
N GLU A 196 13.08 -15.17 -12.16
CA GLU A 196 12.66 -16.52 -11.74
C GLU A 196 12.98 -16.85 -10.27
N TRP A 197 14.09 -16.31 -9.73
CA TRP A 197 14.50 -16.54 -8.33
C TRP A 197 13.88 -15.57 -7.32
N ASP A 198 13.15 -14.55 -7.75
CA ASP A 198 12.53 -13.53 -6.88
C ASP A 198 11.02 -13.37 -7.14
N LYS A 199 10.43 -14.21 -7.99
CA LYS A 199 8.98 -14.34 -8.09
C LYS A 199 8.44 -15.03 -6.83
N PHE A 200 7.13 -14.87 -6.59
CA PHE A 200 6.49 -15.56 -5.47
C PHE A 200 6.63 -17.09 -5.63
N PRO A 201 6.98 -17.82 -4.56
CA PRO A 201 7.09 -19.27 -4.61
C PRO A 201 5.81 -19.92 -5.16
N GLY A 202 5.94 -20.74 -6.20
CA GLY A 202 4.80 -21.41 -6.86
C GLY A 202 4.17 -20.62 -8.01
N ALA A 203 4.54 -19.35 -8.21
CA ALA A 203 4.05 -18.57 -9.35
C ALA A 203 4.72 -18.96 -10.67
N VAL A 204 3.98 -18.89 -11.78
CA VAL A 204 4.57 -18.89 -13.13
C VAL A 204 5.29 -17.57 -13.38
N TYR A 205 4.67 -16.46 -13.03
CA TYR A 205 5.32 -15.16 -12.99
C TYR A 205 4.68 -14.23 -11.95
N SER A 206 5.42 -13.19 -11.57
CA SER A 206 4.96 -12.15 -10.63
C SER A 206 5.18 -10.77 -11.24
N LEU A 207 4.18 -9.91 -11.14
CA LEU A 207 4.30 -8.50 -11.47
C LEU A 207 4.23 -7.70 -10.17
N ALA A 208 5.32 -7.00 -9.86
CA ALA A 208 5.41 -6.16 -8.69
C ALA A 208 5.19 -4.70 -9.06
N PHE A 209 4.59 -3.95 -8.14
CA PHE A 209 4.40 -2.51 -8.25
C PHE A 209 5.43 -1.82 -7.35
N ASP A 210 6.49 -1.29 -7.95
CA ASP A 210 7.62 -0.70 -7.24
C ASP A 210 7.58 0.83 -7.34
N THR A 211 7.66 1.51 -6.19
CA THR A 211 7.82 2.96 -6.10
C THR A 211 9.20 3.33 -5.55
N ALA A 212 9.55 4.62 -5.55
CA ALA A 212 10.80 5.13 -4.99
C ALA A 212 10.51 6.05 -3.80
N LEU A 213 11.19 5.80 -2.67
CA LEU A 213 11.15 6.68 -1.52
C LEU A 213 12.25 7.76 -1.61
N PRO A 214 12.14 8.88 -0.87
CA PRO A 214 13.12 9.98 -0.91
C PRO A 214 14.57 9.59 -0.60
N SER A 215 14.81 8.44 0.01
CA SER A 215 16.15 7.88 0.24
C SER A 215 16.82 7.35 -1.02
N GLY A 216 16.13 7.31 -2.17
CA GLY A 216 16.62 6.68 -3.41
C GLY A 216 16.41 5.16 -3.45
N ARG A 217 15.89 4.56 -2.38
CA ARG A 217 15.57 3.12 -2.34
C ARG A 217 14.17 2.84 -2.87
N SER A 218 14.01 1.71 -3.55
CA SER A 218 12.70 1.24 -3.99
C SER A 218 11.89 0.58 -2.86
N LEU A 219 10.56 0.63 -3.00
CA LEU A 219 9.62 -0.06 -2.13
C LEU A 219 8.55 -0.73 -2.99
N GLN A 220 8.45 -2.06 -2.90
CA GLN A 220 7.32 -2.80 -3.46
C GLN A 220 6.06 -2.51 -2.63
N ILE A 221 5.06 -1.93 -3.28
CA ILE A 221 3.80 -1.49 -2.66
C ILE A 221 2.59 -2.35 -3.03
N GLY A 222 2.76 -3.30 -3.94
CA GLY A 222 1.78 -4.33 -4.27
C GLY A 222 2.37 -5.36 -5.21
N THR A 223 1.67 -6.49 -5.37
CA THR A 223 2.10 -7.55 -6.28
C THR A 223 0.93 -8.40 -6.72
N ILE A 224 0.97 -8.85 -7.97
CA ILE A 224 0.01 -9.81 -8.53
C ILE A 224 0.77 -11.02 -9.06
N HIS A 225 0.19 -12.20 -8.88
CA HIS A 225 0.83 -13.47 -9.22
C HIS A 225 -0.07 -14.33 -10.09
N GLN A 226 0.50 -14.85 -11.17
CA GLN A 226 -0.12 -15.87 -12.02
C GLN A 226 0.41 -17.23 -11.59
N TYR A 227 -0.49 -18.12 -11.15
CA TYR A 227 -0.13 -19.45 -10.67
C TYR A 227 -0.38 -20.54 -11.70
N ASP A 228 -1.16 -20.25 -12.75
CA ASP A 228 -1.66 -21.27 -13.66
C ASP A 228 -2.36 -22.37 -12.84
N ASP A 229 -2.10 -23.64 -13.09
CA ASP A 229 -2.63 -24.76 -12.30
C ASP A 229 -1.68 -25.29 -11.21
N ASN A 230 -0.59 -24.55 -10.89
CA ASN A 230 0.46 -25.04 -9.98
C ASN A 230 -0.08 -25.39 -8.59
N PHE A 231 -0.84 -24.50 -7.96
CA PHE A 231 -1.43 -24.77 -6.64
C PHE A 231 -2.61 -25.75 -6.74
N ALA A 232 -3.39 -25.71 -7.83
CA ALA A 232 -4.53 -26.60 -8.03
C ALA A 232 -4.10 -28.06 -8.11
N LYS A 233 -2.95 -28.35 -8.73
CA LYS A 233 -2.34 -29.68 -8.73
C LYS A 233 -1.97 -30.16 -7.33
N ASN A 234 -1.41 -29.27 -6.50
CA ASN A 234 -0.96 -29.61 -5.14
C ASN A 234 -2.13 -29.78 -4.15
N TYR A 235 -3.18 -28.96 -4.29
CA TYR A 235 -4.35 -28.93 -3.39
C TYR A 235 -5.58 -29.68 -3.95
N ASP A 236 -5.43 -30.37 -5.08
CA ASP A 236 -6.50 -31.07 -5.79
C ASP A 236 -7.74 -30.19 -6.06
N ILE A 237 -7.53 -28.99 -6.57
CA ILE A 237 -8.62 -28.07 -6.95
C ILE A 237 -9.06 -28.39 -8.38
N LYS A 238 -10.02 -29.31 -8.49
CA LYS A 238 -10.59 -29.75 -9.76
C LYS A 238 -12.04 -29.33 -9.90
N TYR A 239 -12.48 -29.13 -11.14
CA TYR A 239 -13.88 -28.97 -11.48
C TYR A 239 -14.26 -29.85 -12.68
N SER A 240 -15.54 -30.20 -12.79
CA SER A 240 -16.09 -30.81 -13.99
C SER A 240 -16.32 -29.74 -15.07
N ASP A 241 -15.62 -29.87 -16.19
CA ASP A 241 -15.81 -29.00 -17.35
C ASP A 241 -17.16 -29.26 -18.07
N GLU A 242 -17.43 -28.53 -19.15
CA GLU A 242 -18.66 -28.65 -19.94
C GLU A 242 -18.85 -30.05 -20.56
N SER A 243 -17.77 -30.82 -20.71
CA SER A 243 -17.80 -32.19 -21.23
C SER A 243 -17.98 -33.24 -20.12
N GLY A 244 -17.99 -32.84 -18.85
CA GLY A 244 -18.02 -33.73 -17.70
C GLY A 244 -16.65 -34.23 -17.26
N GLN A 245 -15.55 -33.72 -17.84
CA GLN A 245 -14.20 -34.13 -17.49
C GLN A 245 -13.70 -33.35 -16.27
N ALA A 246 -13.08 -34.05 -15.32
CA ALA A 246 -12.40 -33.43 -14.18
C ALA A 246 -11.08 -32.80 -14.62
N VAL A 247 -10.96 -31.48 -14.51
CA VAL A 247 -9.77 -30.69 -14.89
C VAL A 247 -9.37 -29.75 -13.75
N TYR A 248 -8.10 -29.34 -13.71
CA TYR A 248 -7.59 -28.42 -12.68
C TYR A 248 -8.01 -26.97 -12.96
N ALA A 249 -8.33 -26.23 -11.90
CA ALA A 249 -8.59 -24.80 -11.99
C ALA A 249 -7.28 -24.00 -12.12
N TYR A 250 -7.37 -22.82 -12.71
CA TYR A 250 -6.26 -21.87 -12.86
C TYR A 250 -6.37 -20.78 -11.81
N GLN A 251 -5.29 -20.43 -11.11
CA GLN A 251 -5.35 -19.52 -9.97
C GLN A 251 -4.50 -18.27 -10.17
N THR A 252 -4.95 -17.17 -9.56
CA THR A 252 -4.17 -15.94 -9.44
C THR A 252 -4.37 -15.32 -8.07
N THR A 253 -3.45 -14.44 -7.67
CA THR A 253 -3.59 -13.67 -6.43
C THR A 253 -3.12 -12.22 -6.58
N PHE A 254 -3.62 -11.37 -5.68
CA PHE A 254 -3.25 -9.97 -5.56
C PHE A 254 -3.01 -9.61 -4.08
N GLY A 255 -1.81 -9.12 -3.76
CA GLY A 255 -1.40 -8.76 -2.40
C GLY A 255 -1.06 -7.28 -2.24
N LEU A 256 -1.59 -6.65 -1.18
CA LEU A 256 -1.29 -5.29 -0.74
C LEU A 256 -1.04 -5.28 0.77
N SER A 257 -0.28 -4.32 1.28
CA SER A 257 0.00 -4.23 2.73
C SER A 257 -0.01 -2.79 3.23
N GLU A 258 0.18 -2.63 4.53
CA GLU A 258 0.47 -1.34 5.19
C GLU A 258 1.66 -0.55 4.60
N ARG A 259 2.47 -1.16 3.70
CA ARG A 259 3.43 -0.43 2.86
C ARG A 259 2.79 0.68 2.02
N LEU A 260 1.50 0.60 1.72
CA LEU A 260 0.77 1.70 1.09
C LEU A 260 0.78 2.96 1.97
N LEU A 261 0.56 2.82 3.28
CA LEU A 261 0.67 3.93 4.21
C LEU A 261 2.12 4.40 4.32
N ALA A 262 3.09 3.47 4.34
CA ALA A 262 4.51 3.84 4.32
C ALA A 262 4.89 4.71 3.12
N ALA A 263 4.40 4.34 1.94
CA ALA A 263 4.62 5.07 0.69
C ALA A 263 3.98 6.45 0.73
N ILE A 264 2.74 6.58 1.22
CA ILE A 264 2.05 7.86 1.40
C ILE A 264 2.86 8.79 2.30
N ILE A 265 3.30 8.29 3.46
CA ILE A 265 4.12 9.07 4.41
C ILE A 265 5.40 9.51 3.72
N GLY A 266 6.15 8.57 3.13
CA GLY A 266 7.47 8.84 2.57
C GLY A 266 7.44 9.78 1.36
N ILE A 267 6.51 9.56 0.43
CA ILE A 267 6.45 10.30 -0.83
C ILE A 267 5.87 11.70 -0.60
N HIS A 268 4.74 11.81 0.10
CA HIS A 268 3.99 13.06 0.17
C HIS A 268 4.42 13.98 1.31
N GLY A 269 4.86 13.44 2.45
CA GLY A 269 5.24 14.24 3.61
C GLY A 269 6.35 15.26 3.31
N ASP A 270 6.48 16.29 4.12
CA ASP A 270 7.47 17.36 3.95
C ASP A 270 8.07 17.79 5.30
N ASP A 271 8.88 18.84 5.30
CA ASP A 271 9.52 19.36 6.52
C ASP A 271 8.52 19.97 7.53
N THR A 272 7.26 20.14 7.12
CA THR A 272 6.15 20.61 7.95
C THR A 272 5.19 19.48 8.35
N GLY A 273 5.52 18.23 8.03
CA GLY A 273 4.88 17.03 8.55
C GLY A 273 4.23 16.15 7.48
N LEU A 274 3.16 15.45 7.88
CA LEU A 274 2.41 14.56 6.97
C LEU A 274 1.69 15.37 5.90
N VAL A 275 1.43 14.73 4.76
CA VAL A 275 0.56 15.22 3.70
C VAL A 275 -0.24 14.03 3.19
N PHE A 276 -1.54 13.98 3.47
CA PHE A 276 -2.40 12.89 3.01
C PHE A 276 -3.11 13.21 1.71
N PRO A 277 -3.25 12.24 0.79
CA PRO A 277 -4.26 12.30 -0.24
C PRO A 277 -5.66 12.46 0.38
N PRO A 278 -6.52 13.33 -0.17
CA PRO A 278 -7.88 13.57 0.35
C PRO A 278 -8.72 12.31 0.56
N GLU A 279 -8.53 11.29 -0.25
CA GLU A 279 -9.26 10.01 -0.21
C GLU A 279 -8.96 9.22 1.07
N VAL A 280 -7.75 9.34 1.61
CA VAL A 280 -7.28 8.53 2.73
C VAL A 280 -6.95 9.32 3.99
N ALA A 281 -6.97 10.65 3.93
CA ALA A 281 -6.79 11.53 5.08
C ALA A 281 -7.78 11.16 6.21
N PRO A 282 -7.33 10.94 7.47
CA PRO A 282 -8.21 10.65 8.61
C PRO A 282 -9.32 11.69 8.79
N PHE A 283 -8.99 12.96 8.53
CA PHE A 283 -9.93 14.05 8.35
C PHE A 283 -9.52 14.84 7.11
N GLN A 284 -10.48 15.20 6.27
CA GLN A 284 -10.26 16.04 5.09
C GLN A 284 -10.25 17.52 5.49
N VAL A 285 -11.10 17.87 6.47
CA VAL A 285 -11.30 19.23 6.94
C VAL A 285 -11.14 19.29 8.45
N VAL A 286 -10.34 20.24 8.94
CA VAL A 286 -10.36 20.64 10.35
C VAL A 286 -10.93 22.05 10.48
N VAL A 287 -11.87 22.25 11.41
CA VAL A 287 -12.46 23.54 11.74
C VAL A 287 -11.86 24.02 13.05
N ILE A 288 -11.31 25.23 13.04
CA ILE A 288 -10.62 25.85 14.17
C ILE A 288 -11.30 27.19 14.51
N PRO A 289 -11.97 27.27 15.67
CA PRO A 289 -12.48 28.54 16.18
C PRO A 289 -11.33 29.50 16.49
N ILE A 290 -11.46 30.75 16.05
CA ILE A 290 -10.59 31.85 16.45
C ILE A 290 -11.31 32.62 17.55
N PRO A 291 -10.74 32.78 18.75
CA PRO A 291 -11.41 33.43 19.88
C PRO A 291 -12.05 34.76 19.49
N SER A 292 -13.32 34.94 19.86
CA SER A 292 -14.11 36.13 19.55
C SER A 292 -15.23 36.29 20.58
N ASP A 293 -15.60 37.53 20.89
CA ASP A 293 -16.74 37.83 21.77
C ASP A 293 -18.11 37.76 21.05
N ASN A 294 -18.15 37.18 19.84
CA ASN A 294 -19.37 37.13 19.04
C ASN A 294 -20.22 35.93 19.48
N SER A 295 -21.38 36.21 20.09
CA SER A 295 -22.30 35.18 20.60
C SER A 295 -22.88 34.25 19.52
N GLU A 296 -22.85 34.65 18.24
CA GLU A 296 -23.33 33.81 17.13
C GLU A 296 -22.27 32.83 16.60
N GLN A 297 -21.01 32.96 17.04
CA GLN A 297 -19.88 32.22 16.47
C GLN A 297 -20.05 30.71 16.61
N GLU A 298 -20.43 30.23 17.80
CA GLU A 298 -20.61 28.80 18.07
C GLU A 298 -21.69 28.20 17.16
N GLY A 299 -22.81 28.91 17.00
CA GLY A 299 -23.88 28.50 16.10
C GLY A 299 -23.41 28.41 14.65
N PHE A 300 -22.61 29.36 14.18
CA PHE A 300 -22.08 29.33 12.83
C PHE A 300 -21.04 28.21 12.62
N ILE A 301 -20.14 27.98 13.58
CA ILE A 301 -19.19 26.85 13.54
C ILE A 301 -19.95 25.52 13.44
N ARG A 302 -21.00 25.34 14.25
CA ARG A 302 -21.84 24.14 14.20
C ARG A 302 -22.46 23.96 12.83
N SER A 303 -23.02 25.02 12.24
CA SER A 303 -23.60 24.97 10.89
C SER A 303 -22.56 24.58 9.82
N VAL A 304 -21.35 25.11 9.88
CA VAL A 304 -20.25 24.73 8.96
C VAL A 304 -19.90 23.24 9.10
N CYS A 305 -19.73 22.75 10.33
CA CYS A 305 -19.43 21.35 10.60
C CYS A 305 -20.56 20.42 10.12
N THR A 306 -21.82 20.78 10.40
CA THR A 306 -23.01 20.01 10.00
C THR A 306 -23.13 19.95 8.47
N VAL A 307 -23.10 21.09 7.78
CA VAL A 307 -23.19 21.11 6.31
C VAL A 307 -22.13 20.24 5.67
N LEU A 308 -20.88 20.32 6.13
CA LEU A 308 -19.81 19.48 5.57
C LEU A 308 -20.01 18.00 5.91
N THR A 309 -20.37 17.66 7.14
CA THR A 309 -20.57 16.25 7.53
C THR A 309 -21.74 15.63 6.77
N ASP A 310 -22.84 16.36 6.60
CA ASP A 310 -24.04 15.90 5.86
C ASP A 310 -23.75 15.65 4.37
N HIS A 311 -22.72 16.31 3.82
CA HIS A 311 -22.22 16.07 2.45
C HIS A 311 -21.09 15.03 2.39
N GLY A 312 -20.87 14.27 3.47
CA GLY A 312 -19.94 13.13 3.51
C GLY A 312 -18.47 13.48 3.78
N PHE A 313 -18.14 14.75 4.09
CA PHE A 313 -16.78 15.11 4.44
C PHE A 313 -16.37 14.56 5.81
N ARG A 314 -15.10 14.13 5.93
CA ARG A 314 -14.52 13.77 7.23
C ARG A 314 -14.03 15.03 7.94
N VAL A 315 -14.87 15.60 8.81
CA VAL A 315 -14.62 16.87 9.49
C VAL A 315 -14.18 16.66 10.95
N LYS A 316 -13.26 17.48 11.45
CA LYS A 316 -12.91 17.58 12.87
C LYS A 316 -13.04 19.02 13.35
N LEU A 317 -13.84 19.25 14.39
CA LEU A 317 -13.79 20.49 15.17
C LEU A 317 -12.68 20.39 16.21
N ASP A 318 -11.81 21.40 16.29
CA ASP A 318 -10.80 21.57 17.33
C ASP A 318 -11.11 22.75 18.26
N ASN A 319 -11.98 22.48 19.22
CA ASN A 319 -12.38 23.38 20.29
C ASN A 319 -11.55 23.19 21.58
N ARG A 320 -10.30 22.71 21.49
CA ARG A 320 -9.44 22.64 22.69
C ARG A 320 -9.08 24.05 23.17
N ASP A 321 -9.60 24.48 24.31
CA ASP A 321 -9.38 25.85 24.80
C ASP A 321 -7.99 26.07 25.41
N ALA A 322 -7.31 25.00 25.80
CA ALA A 322 -5.96 25.05 26.36
C ALA A 322 -4.86 25.42 25.35
N TYR A 323 -5.19 25.55 24.06
CA TYR A 323 -4.21 25.78 23.00
C TYR A 323 -4.58 27.01 22.15
N THR A 324 -3.56 27.80 21.79
CA THR A 324 -3.73 28.93 20.88
C THR A 324 -4.09 28.46 19.47
N PRO A 325 -4.77 29.30 18.65
CA PRO A 325 -5.01 28.96 17.24
C PRO A 325 -3.73 28.61 16.48
N GLY A 326 -2.63 29.34 16.71
CA GLY A 326 -1.34 29.06 16.08
C GLY A 326 -0.78 27.67 16.42
N TYR A 327 -0.93 27.21 17.67
CA TYR A 327 -0.57 25.84 18.04
C TYR A 327 -1.43 24.82 17.28
N LYS A 328 -2.75 25.02 17.24
CA LYS A 328 -3.67 24.13 16.52
C LYS A 328 -3.35 24.07 15.03
N PHE A 329 -3.00 25.21 14.42
CA PHE A 329 -2.59 25.26 13.02
C PHE A 329 -1.40 24.35 12.77
N ASN A 330 -0.37 24.44 13.60
CA ASN A 330 0.82 23.60 13.47
C ASN A 330 0.52 22.11 13.75
N ASP A 331 -0.26 21.77 14.79
CA ASP A 331 -0.64 20.38 15.11
C ASP A 331 -1.37 19.71 13.92
N TRP A 332 -2.30 20.42 13.28
CA TRP A 332 -3.04 19.87 12.14
C TRP A 332 -2.27 19.89 10.82
N GLU A 333 -1.33 20.84 10.63
CA GLU A 333 -0.36 20.79 9.53
C GLU A 333 0.59 19.60 9.68
N MET A 334 1.11 19.37 10.88
CA MET A 334 1.96 18.22 11.22
C MET A 334 1.25 16.89 10.96
N ARG A 335 -0.05 16.81 11.27
CA ARG A 335 -0.91 15.64 11.02
C ARG A 335 -1.38 15.53 9.57
N GLY A 336 -1.13 16.53 8.73
CA GLY A 336 -1.37 16.47 7.29
C GLY A 336 -2.83 16.52 6.87
N VAL A 337 -3.69 17.20 7.64
CA VAL A 337 -5.09 17.41 7.24
C VAL A 337 -5.12 18.30 5.99
N PRO A 338 -5.76 17.86 4.87
CA PRO A 338 -5.75 18.58 3.60
C PRO A 338 -6.23 20.03 3.69
N ILE A 339 -7.32 20.29 4.41
CA ILE A 339 -7.97 21.59 4.48
C ILE A 339 -8.17 22.03 5.93
N ARG A 340 -7.77 23.25 6.24
CA ARG A 340 -8.08 23.93 7.50
C ARG A 340 -9.07 25.06 7.26
N ILE A 341 -10.12 25.10 8.07
CA ILE A 341 -11.10 26.19 8.13
C ILE A 341 -10.90 26.96 9.43
N GLU A 342 -10.78 28.28 9.32
CA GLU A 342 -10.62 29.24 10.41
C GLU A 342 -11.92 30.06 10.51
N ILE A 343 -12.50 30.18 11.71
CA ILE A 343 -13.75 30.93 11.93
C ILE A 343 -13.58 31.84 13.14
N GLY A 344 -13.45 33.15 12.91
CA GLY A 344 -13.51 34.20 13.93
C GLY A 344 -14.78 35.03 13.86
N GLY A 345 -14.84 36.10 14.64
CA GLY A 345 -16.01 37.01 14.66
C GLY A 345 -16.31 37.65 13.30
N ARG A 346 -15.27 37.93 12.50
CA ARG A 346 -15.42 38.47 11.14
C ARG A 346 -16.10 37.46 10.21
N GLU A 347 -15.62 36.23 10.18
CA GLU A 347 -16.22 35.13 9.40
C GLU A 347 -17.69 34.89 9.78
N THR A 348 -18.00 34.96 11.08
CA THR A 348 -19.38 34.85 11.59
C THR A 348 -20.30 35.94 11.06
N VAL A 349 -19.88 37.22 11.13
CA VAL A 349 -20.68 38.36 10.64
C VAL A 349 -20.84 38.29 9.13
N GLU A 350 -19.77 38.01 8.39
CA GLU A 350 -19.78 37.94 6.93
C GLU A 350 -20.42 36.66 6.38
N ARG A 351 -20.79 35.70 7.24
CA ARG A 351 -21.31 34.37 6.85
C ARG A 351 -20.40 33.68 5.81
N SER A 352 -19.11 33.65 6.13
CA SER A 352 -18.05 33.09 5.29
C SER A 352 -17.02 32.37 6.14
N VAL A 353 -16.07 31.68 5.51
CA VAL A 353 -14.98 31.01 6.20
C VAL A 353 -13.63 31.35 5.58
N THR A 354 -12.59 31.40 6.41
CA THR A 354 -11.20 31.49 5.95
C THR A 354 -10.63 30.09 5.81
N VAL A 355 -10.08 29.76 4.64
CA VAL A 355 -9.62 28.40 4.31
C VAL A 355 -8.15 28.39 3.92
N ALA A 356 -7.40 27.41 4.43
CA ALA A 356 -6.00 27.15 4.07
C ALA A 356 -5.82 25.69 3.60
N LYS A 357 -5.04 25.50 2.52
CA LYS A 357 -4.64 24.17 2.03
C LYS A 357 -3.36 23.72 2.71
N ARG A 358 -3.20 22.42 2.94
CA ARG A 358 -1.96 21.82 3.46
C ARG A 358 -0.76 22.01 2.52
N THR A 359 -1.01 22.09 1.22
CA THR A 359 0.02 22.06 0.17
C THR A 359 0.56 23.43 -0.22
N SER A 360 -0.10 24.52 0.18
CA SER A 360 0.26 25.87 -0.24
C SER A 360 0.19 26.88 0.91
N ARG A 361 1.10 27.85 0.92
CA ARG A 361 1.07 28.96 1.88
C ARG A 361 0.10 30.04 1.35
N GLY A 362 -1.15 29.97 1.76
CA GLY A 362 -2.18 30.93 1.36
C GLY A 362 -3.50 30.71 2.08
N ARG A 363 -4.25 31.80 2.25
CA ARG A 363 -5.62 31.77 2.78
C ARG A 363 -6.56 32.31 1.73
N GLN A 364 -7.74 31.71 1.63
CA GLN A 364 -8.81 32.19 0.76
C GLN A 364 -10.13 32.22 1.51
N LYS A 365 -10.99 33.17 1.15
CA LYS A 365 -12.34 33.31 1.70
C LYS A 365 -13.30 32.47 0.88
N ILE A 366 -14.19 31.72 1.54
CA ILE A 366 -15.30 31.01 0.90
C ILE A 366 -16.59 31.43 1.59
N GLU A 367 -17.56 31.92 0.82
CA GLU A 367 -18.90 32.24 1.34
C GLU A 367 -19.62 30.95 1.78
N PHE A 368 -20.39 31.00 2.87
CA PHE A 368 -21.03 29.80 3.43
C PHE A 368 -21.91 29.04 2.43
N LYS A 369 -22.58 29.77 1.52
CA LYS A 369 -23.39 29.20 0.44
C LYS A 369 -22.57 28.40 -0.60
N GLU A 370 -21.29 28.72 -0.76
CA GLU A 370 -20.36 28.04 -1.69
C GLU A 370 -19.45 27.04 -0.96
N LEU A 371 -19.74 26.75 0.32
CA LEU A 371 -18.85 25.97 1.17
C LEU A 371 -18.56 24.57 0.60
N VAL A 372 -19.61 23.82 0.26
CA VAL A 372 -19.48 22.45 -0.27
C VAL A 372 -18.72 22.42 -1.61
N PRO A 373 -19.14 23.13 -2.67
CA PRO A 373 -18.41 23.12 -3.94
C PRO A 373 -16.99 23.69 -3.80
N GLY A 374 -16.80 24.69 -2.93
CA GLY A 374 -15.49 25.26 -2.62
C GLY A 374 -14.55 24.23 -2.00
N ILE A 375 -14.99 23.47 -0.99
CA ILE A 375 -14.17 22.45 -0.34
C ILE A 375 -13.90 21.26 -1.29
N LEU A 376 -14.87 20.83 -2.10
CA LEU A 376 -14.64 19.81 -3.13
C LEU A 376 -13.52 20.23 -4.09
N ARG A 377 -13.60 21.45 -4.62
CA ARG A 377 -12.58 22.00 -5.53
C ARG A 377 -11.21 22.02 -4.86
N LEU A 378 -11.11 22.49 -3.61
CA LEU A 378 -9.83 22.57 -2.91
C LEU A 378 -9.23 21.20 -2.60
N LEU A 379 -10.04 20.19 -2.26
CA LEU A 379 -9.54 18.84 -2.10
C LEU A 379 -9.00 18.28 -3.42
N GLN A 380 -9.70 18.53 -4.55
CA GLN A 380 -9.20 18.14 -5.87
C GLN A 380 -7.89 18.84 -6.21
N GLU A 381 -7.76 20.14 -5.95
CA GLU A 381 -6.51 20.88 -6.13
C GLU A 381 -5.37 20.28 -5.29
N VAL A 382 -5.62 19.94 -4.02
CA VAL A 382 -4.63 19.28 -3.15
C VAL A 382 -4.18 17.95 -3.78
N LYS A 383 -5.13 17.14 -4.28
CA LYS A 383 -4.84 15.86 -4.93
C LYS A 383 -3.97 16.04 -6.18
N ASP A 384 -4.32 17.00 -7.04
CA ASP A 384 -3.59 17.27 -8.27
C ASP A 384 -2.16 17.75 -7.98
N GLU A 385 -2.00 18.65 -6.99
CA GLU A 385 -0.71 19.18 -6.57
C GLU A 385 0.22 18.10 -6.00
N ILE A 386 -0.28 17.20 -5.14
CA ILE A 386 0.55 16.12 -4.59
C ILE A 386 0.86 15.05 -5.65
N THR A 387 -0.09 14.76 -6.55
CA THR A 387 0.11 13.80 -7.65
C THR A 387 1.17 14.30 -8.62
N ALA A 388 1.11 15.56 -9.04
CA ALA A 388 2.08 16.15 -9.94
C ALA A 388 3.48 16.18 -9.32
N ARG A 389 3.57 16.55 -8.03
CA ARG A 389 4.83 16.56 -7.28
C ARG A 389 5.44 15.17 -7.14
N ALA A 390 4.62 14.17 -6.77
CA ALA A 390 5.06 12.79 -6.61
C ALA A 390 5.53 12.21 -7.94
N SER A 391 4.77 12.42 -9.02
CA SER A 391 5.12 11.96 -10.37
C SER A 391 6.43 12.56 -10.85
N LYS A 392 6.60 13.88 -10.71
CA LYS A 392 7.85 14.57 -11.04
C LYS A 392 9.01 13.98 -10.24
N LYS A 393 8.85 13.80 -8.93
CA LYS A 393 9.93 13.30 -8.08
C LYS A 393 10.29 11.84 -8.39
N PHE A 394 9.32 11.01 -8.71
CA PHE A 394 9.53 9.63 -9.10
C PHE A 394 10.32 9.52 -10.42
N LEU A 395 10.03 10.40 -11.38
CA LEU A 395 10.81 10.52 -12.62
C LEU A 395 12.24 11.02 -12.35
N GLU A 396 12.45 11.95 -11.40
CA GLU A 396 13.82 12.35 -11.00
C GLU A 396 14.60 11.23 -10.30
N LEU A 397 13.88 10.32 -9.61
CA LEU A 397 14.41 9.13 -8.93
C LEU A 397 14.47 7.90 -9.85
N SER A 398 14.18 8.05 -11.13
CA SER A 398 14.33 7.00 -12.14
C SER A 398 15.22 7.49 -13.29
N ARG A 399 16.24 6.72 -13.67
CA ARG A 399 17.17 7.12 -14.74
C ARG A 399 17.59 5.94 -15.60
N ILE A 400 17.81 6.18 -16.89
CA ILE A 400 18.44 5.19 -17.77
C ILE A 400 19.96 5.23 -17.60
N ASP A 401 20.55 4.10 -17.27
CA ASP A 401 21.99 3.91 -17.13
C ASP A 401 22.52 3.00 -18.23
N ARG A 402 23.66 3.37 -18.83
CA ARG A 402 24.23 2.66 -20.00
C ARG A 402 25.41 1.77 -19.62
N SER A 403 25.91 1.87 -18.39
CA SER A 403 27.01 1.10 -17.86
C SER A 403 26.84 0.85 -16.36
N VAL A 404 27.60 -0.09 -15.82
CA VAL A 404 27.66 -0.32 -14.37
C VAL A 404 28.21 0.91 -13.64
N ASP A 405 29.16 1.63 -14.24
CA ASP A 405 29.75 2.81 -13.63
C ASP A 405 28.76 3.97 -13.53
N ASP A 406 27.91 4.18 -14.55
CA ASP A 406 26.80 5.15 -14.45
C ASP A 406 25.88 4.78 -13.27
N MET A 407 25.59 3.48 -13.12
CA MET A 407 24.68 2.97 -12.11
C MET A 407 25.24 3.14 -10.67
N LYS A 408 26.56 3.06 -10.48
CA LYS A 408 27.24 3.28 -9.19
C LYS A 408 27.06 4.70 -8.67
N THR A 409 27.01 5.70 -9.54
CA THR A 409 26.99 7.12 -9.14
C THR A 409 25.60 7.68 -8.90
N TYR A 410 24.56 6.84 -8.90
CA TYR A 410 23.17 7.28 -8.83
C TYR A 410 22.39 6.60 -7.71
N GLU A 411 21.73 7.40 -6.89
CA GLU A 411 20.78 6.91 -5.88
C GLU A 411 19.36 7.02 -6.45
N GLY A 412 18.67 5.88 -6.58
CA GLY A 412 17.36 5.80 -7.24
C GLY A 412 17.11 4.44 -7.89
N ILE A 413 16.15 4.43 -8.82
CA ILE A 413 15.86 3.30 -9.70
C ILE A 413 16.63 3.50 -11.01
N SER A 414 17.54 2.57 -11.29
CA SER A 414 18.29 2.53 -12.54
C SER A 414 17.60 1.62 -13.55
N LEU A 415 17.25 2.15 -14.71
CA LEU A 415 16.74 1.41 -15.85
C LEU A 415 17.92 1.06 -16.77
N SER A 416 18.16 -0.22 -17.01
CA SER A 416 19.28 -0.63 -17.86
C SER A 416 19.02 -1.93 -18.59
N GLY A 417 19.81 -2.20 -19.63
CA GLY A 417 19.69 -3.42 -20.41
C GLY A 417 20.16 -4.65 -19.63
N TRP A 418 19.35 -5.68 -19.63
CA TRP A 418 19.61 -6.92 -18.91
C TRP A 418 19.20 -8.16 -19.70
N CYS A 419 20.07 -9.17 -19.74
CA CYS A 419 19.87 -10.40 -20.52
C CYS A 419 18.95 -11.43 -19.85
N GLY A 420 18.46 -11.17 -18.63
CA GLY A 420 17.64 -12.12 -17.86
C GLY A 420 18.43 -13.15 -17.05
N ASN A 421 19.77 -13.20 -17.20
CA ASN A 421 20.60 -14.19 -16.50
C ASN A 421 20.98 -13.72 -15.09
N ARG A 422 20.95 -14.67 -14.15
CA ARG A 422 21.30 -14.44 -12.74
C ARG A 422 22.73 -13.95 -12.55
N GLU A 423 23.69 -14.56 -13.23
CA GLU A 423 25.11 -14.17 -13.11
C GLU A 423 25.36 -12.69 -13.43
N CYS A 424 24.67 -12.15 -14.44
CA CYS A 424 24.76 -10.72 -14.76
C CYS A 424 24.09 -9.85 -13.69
N SER A 425 22.98 -10.31 -13.09
CA SER A 425 22.35 -9.63 -11.95
C SER A 425 23.27 -9.61 -10.73
N ASP A 426 23.85 -10.76 -10.37
CA ASP A 426 24.75 -10.91 -9.23
C ASP A 426 26.00 -10.02 -9.39
N THR A 427 26.50 -9.88 -10.63
CA THR A 427 27.61 -8.96 -10.95
C THR A 427 27.21 -7.50 -10.70
N ILE A 428 26.04 -7.08 -11.17
CA ILE A 428 25.52 -5.72 -10.94
C ILE A 428 25.34 -5.48 -9.44
N GLU A 429 24.73 -6.42 -8.71
CA GLU A 429 24.52 -6.29 -7.27
C GLU A 429 25.83 -6.17 -6.51
N LYS A 430 26.83 -6.99 -6.84
CA LYS A 430 28.16 -6.93 -6.21
C LYS A 430 28.85 -5.58 -6.44
N GLU A 431 28.68 -4.99 -7.62
CA GLU A 431 29.37 -3.75 -7.99
C GLU A 431 28.63 -2.47 -7.59
N THR A 432 27.32 -2.53 -7.41
CA THR A 432 26.46 -1.34 -7.23
C THR A 432 25.60 -1.38 -5.96
N GLU A 433 25.51 -2.54 -5.30
CA GLU A 433 24.56 -2.87 -4.22
C GLU A 433 23.08 -2.78 -4.64
N LYS A 434 22.81 -2.64 -5.93
CA LYS A 434 21.45 -2.64 -6.48
C LYS A 434 21.08 -4.03 -6.95
N VAL A 435 19.97 -4.54 -6.42
CA VAL A 435 19.38 -5.79 -6.90
C VAL A 435 18.57 -5.53 -8.15
N VAL A 436 18.43 -6.53 -9.02
CA VAL A 436 17.44 -6.49 -10.09
C VAL A 436 16.04 -6.57 -9.47
N LEU A 437 15.19 -5.59 -9.76
CA LEU A 437 13.77 -5.64 -9.40
C LEU A 437 13.01 -6.49 -10.41
N GLY A 438 13.35 -6.41 -11.69
CA GLY A 438 12.70 -7.19 -12.74
C GLY A 438 12.79 -6.53 -14.11
N ILE A 439 12.22 -7.19 -15.11
CA ILE A 439 12.03 -6.61 -16.44
C ILE A 439 10.96 -5.53 -16.31
N ASN A 440 11.30 -4.29 -16.69
CA ASN A 440 10.40 -3.16 -16.52
C ASN A 440 9.33 -3.21 -17.61
N VAL A 441 8.09 -3.48 -17.21
CA VAL A 441 6.94 -3.55 -18.11
C VAL A 441 6.43 -2.15 -18.46
N SER A 442 6.59 -1.18 -17.56
CA SER A 442 6.19 0.22 -17.78
C SER A 442 7.02 0.91 -18.88
N ASN A 443 8.28 0.54 -19.02
CA ASN A 443 9.26 1.07 -19.98
C ASN A 443 9.82 -0.08 -20.82
N ALA A 444 8.93 -0.92 -21.35
CA ALA A 444 9.31 -2.09 -22.12
C ALA A 444 10.14 -1.68 -23.35
N GLY A 445 11.22 -2.40 -23.59
CA GLY A 445 12.09 -2.20 -24.75
C GLY A 445 13.22 -3.21 -24.78
N ASP A 446 13.67 -3.54 -25.99
CA ASP A 446 14.86 -4.35 -26.20
C ASP A 446 16.11 -3.51 -25.91
N ALA A 447 17.09 -4.12 -25.27
CA ALA A 447 18.36 -3.48 -24.92
C ALA A 447 19.48 -4.50 -24.80
N GLN A 448 20.71 -4.10 -25.08
CA GLN A 448 21.87 -4.96 -24.83
C GLN A 448 22.20 -4.99 -23.33
N CYS A 449 22.56 -6.17 -22.83
CA CYS A 449 22.95 -6.32 -21.43
C CYS A 449 24.24 -5.55 -21.13
N ILE A 450 24.22 -4.68 -20.11
CA ILE A 450 25.39 -3.87 -19.73
C ILE A 450 26.58 -4.66 -19.17
N ILE A 451 26.41 -5.96 -18.91
CA ILE A 451 27.47 -6.86 -18.45
C ILE A 451 28.05 -7.67 -19.61
N CYS A 452 27.21 -8.41 -20.33
CA CYS A 452 27.67 -9.39 -21.33
C CYS A 452 27.44 -8.97 -22.80
N GLY A 453 26.81 -7.83 -23.06
CA GLY A 453 26.50 -7.32 -24.40
C GLY A 453 25.44 -8.11 -25.18
N LYS A 454 24.96 -9.25 -24.65
CA LYS A 454 23.93 -10.08 -25.30
C LYS A 454 22.58 -9.33 -25.37
N PRO A 455 21.71 -9.69 -26.33
CA PRO A 455 20.33 -9.19 -26.38
C PRO A 455 19.60 -9.42 -25.05
N GLY A 456 18.77 -8.45 -24.69
CA GLY A 456 18.04 -8.42 -23.42
C GLY A 456 16.91 -7.39 -23.47
N LYS A 457 16.39 -7.04 -22.29
CA LYS A 457 15.32 -6.07 -22.13
C LYS A 457 15.71 -5.00 -21.12
N ILE A 458 14.99 -3.88 -21.13
CA ILE A 458 15.07 -2.89 -20.05
C ILE A 458 14.58 -3.51 -18.75
N ALA A 459 15.41 -3.45 -17.71
CA ALA A 459 15.14 -3.91 -16.37
C ALA A 459 15.41 -2.80 -15.35
N SER A 460 14.70 -2.86 -14.23
CA SER A 460 14.88 -1.95 -13.10
C SER A 460 15.88 -2.52 -12.10
N PHE A 461 16.77 -1.68 -11.59
CA PHE A 461 17.75 -2.01 -10.56
C PHE A 461 17.70 -0.95 -9.46
N SER A 462 17.65 -1.36 -8.20
CA SER A 462 17.67 -0.41 -7.08
C SER A 462 18.15 -1.06 -5.79
N ARG A 463 18.59 -0.24 -4.84
CA ARG A 463 18.69 -0.65 -3.45
C ARG A 463 17.27 -0.74 -2.90
N THR A 464 16.91 -1.88 -2.33
CA THR A 464 15.55 -2.10 -1.84
C THR A 464 15.44 -1.81 -0.35
N TYR A 465 14.21 -1.59 0.10
CA TYR A 465 13.86 -1.52 1.52
C TYR A 465 13.76 -2.88 2.19
#